data_AF-A0A657ALT0-F1
#
_entry.id   AF-A0A657ALT0-F1
#
_cell.length_a   1.000
_cell.length_b   1.000
_cell.length_c   1.000
_cell.angle_alpha   90.00
_cell.angle_beta   90.00
_cell.angle_gamma   90.00
#
_symmetry.space_group_name_H-M   'P 1'
#
loop_
_entity.id
_entity.type
_entity.pdbx_description
1 polymer ?
#
loop_
_entity_poly.entity_id
_entity_poly.type
_entity_poly.pdbx_seq_one_letter_code
_entity_poly.pdbx_strand_id
1 'polypeptide(L)'
;MQLLGDIQNKLERDFGKQWLLAKDEIEALFVKTNWRVTNRIVRAAIYVADGDFDELSRSIERVLSDYKDLLWQAEYDRGDDQLRDFNKSFGELNL
;
A
#
# COMPACT_ATOMS: atom_id res chain seq x y z
N MET A 1 11.91 0.90 -12.56
CA MET A 1 10.47 0.81 -12.89
C MET A 1 9.83 2.12 -12.46
N GLN A 2 8.72 2.56 -13.05
CA GLN A 2 8.02 3.75 -12.58
C GLN A 2 6.73 3.31 -11.87
N LEU A 3 6.57 3.71 -10.61
CA LEU A 3 5.31 3.51 -9.88
C LEU A 3 4.20 4.34 -10.54
N LEU A 4 2.95 3.93 -10.32
CA LEU A 4 1.81 4.75 -10.73
C LEU A 4 1.83 6.10 -10.00
N GLY A 5 1.37 7.15 -10.67
CA GLY A 5 1.39 8.51 -10.13
C GLY A 5 0.61 8.66 -8.82
N ASP A 6 -0.50 7.96 -8.65
CA ASP A 6 -1.27 8.00 -7.39
C ASP A 6 -0.49 7.41 -6.22
N ILE A 7 0.21 6.29 -6.44
CA ILE A 7 1.05 5.64 -5.44
C ILE A 7 2.23 6.54 -5.07
N GLN A 8 2.92 7.10 -6.07
CA GLN A 8 4.04 8.00 -5.82
C GLN A 8 3.60 9.24 -5.04
N ASN A 9 2.52 9.90 -5.46
CA ASN A 9 1.99 11.08 -4.77
C ASN A 9 1.56 10.77 -3.33
N LYS A 10 0.95 9.59 -3.09
CA LYS A 10 0.58 9.14 -1.75
C LYS A 10 1.81 8.92 -0.86
N LEU A 11 2.86 8.28 -1.39
CA LEU A 11 4.12 8.09 -0.67
C LEU A 11 4.79 9.43 -0.30
N GLU A 12 4.87 10.36 -1.25
CA GLU A 12 5.42 11.70 -1.03
C GLU A 12 4.65 12.47 0.05
N ARG A 13 3.32 12.42 0.01
CA ARG A 13 2.46 13.12 0.97
C ARG A 13 2.52 12.52 2.36
N ASP A 14 2.42 11.20 2.47
CA ASP A 14 2.21 10.54 3.77
C ASP A 14 3.54 10.31 4.51
N PHE A 15 4.65 10.03 3.81
CA PHE A 15 5.95 9.71 4.45
C PHE A 15 6.93 10.88 4.50
N GLY A 16 6.59 12.04 3.91
CA GLY A 16 7.38 13.27 3.98
C GLY A 16 8.85 13.01 3.67
N LYS A 17 9.77 13.29 4.60
CA LYS A 17 11.22 13.11 4.38
C LYS A 17 11.66 11.67 4.09
N GLN A 18 10.86 10.68 4.51
CA GLN A 18 11.15 9.25 4.32
C GLN A 18 10.53 8.68 3.03
N TRP A 19 9.88 9.50 2.21
CA TRP A 19 9.16 9.02 1.02
C TRP A 19 10.05 8.24 0.03
N LEU A 20 11.32 8.63 -0.11
CA LEU A 20 12.27 7.91 -0.97
C LEU A 20 12.55 6.49 -0.43
N LEU A 21 12.73 6.35 0.88
CA LEU A 21 12.90 5.04 1.50
C LEU A 21 11.64 4.18 1.36
N ALA A 22 10.46 4.79 1.57
CA ALA A 22 9.18 4.12 1.40
C ALA A 22 8.98 3.65 -0.05
N LYS A 23 9.38 4.48 -1.02
CA LYS A 23 9.39 4.13 -2.44
C LYS A 23 10.32 2.95 -2.73
N ASP A 24 11.55 2.97 -2.22
CA ASP A 24 12.52 1.91 -2.42
C ASP A 24 12.01 0.56 -1.86
N GLU A 25 11.36 0.57 -0.70
CA GLU A 25 10.72 -0.62 -0.13
C GLU A 25 9.57 -1.17 -0.99
N ILE A 26 8.72 -0.30 -1.54
CA ILE A 26 7.66 -0.71 -2.47
C ILE A 26 8.26 -1.28 -3.75
N GLU A 27 9.27 -0.65 -4.33
CA GLU A 27 9.97 -1.19 -5.50
C GLU A 27 10.62 -2.55 -5.19
N ALA A 28 11.23 -2.71 -4.02
CA ALA A 28 11.80 -3.97 -3.56
C ALA A 28 10.73 -5.07 -3.36
N LEU A 29 9.55 -4.74 -2.82
CA LEU A 29 8.43 -5.66 -2.69
C LEU A 29 7.99 -6.20 -4.05
N PHE A 30 7.83 -5.31 -5.01
CA PHE A 30 7.55 -5.70 -6.38
C PHE A 30 8.63 -6.72 -6.85
N VAL A 31 9.94 -6.47 -6.61
CA VAL A 31 11.03 -7.31 -7.13
C VAL A 31 10.96 -8.69 -6.48
N LYS A 32 10.81 -8.72 -5.15
CA LYS A 32 10.69 -9.94 -4.35
C LYS A 32 9.53 -10.82 -4.79
N THR A 33 8.43 -10.23 -5.24
CA THR A 33 7.23 -10.95 -5.72
C THR A 33 7.27 -11.28 -7.20
N ASN A 34 8.37 -11.00 -7.90
CA ASN A 34 8.50 -11.15 -9.36
C ASN A 34 7.34 -10.47 -10.10
N TRP A 35 7.01 -9.24 -9.68
CA TRP A 35 5.92 -8.41 -10.22
C TRP A 35 4.52 -9.04 -10.14
N ARG A 36 4.29 -10.03 -9.26
CA ARG A 36 2.96 -10.62 -9.05
C ARG A 36 2.10 -9.82 -8.09
N VAL A 37 2.70 -8.96 -7.26
CA VAL A 37 1.94 -8.04 -6.41
C VAL A 37 1.22 -7.00 -7.28
N THR A 38 -0.03 -6.71 -6.93
CA THR A 38 -0.86 -5.78 -7.69
C THR A 38 -0.84 -4.39 -7.05
N ASN A 39 -1.19 -3.37 -7.84
CA ASN A 39 -1.33 -2.00 -7.32
C ASN A 39 -2.37 -1.90 -6.20
N ARG A 40 -3.43 -2.73 -6.22
CA ARG A 40 -4.42 -2.81 -5.13
C ARG A 40 -3.76 -3.17 -3.80
N ILE A 41 -2.91 -4.20 -3.80
CA ILE A 41 -2.22 -4.65 -2.60
C ILE A 41 -1.25 -3.58 -2.10
N VAL A 42 -0.51 -2.94 -3.00
CA VAL A 42 0.41 -1.85 -2.67
C VAL A 42 -0.34 -0.65 -2.06
N ARG A 43 -1.48 -0.26 -2.64
CA ARG A 43 -2.32 0.82 -2.10
C ARG A 43 -2.84 0.47 -0.71
N ALA A 44 -3.26 -0.78 -0.49
CA ALA A 44 -3.69 -1.24 0.83
C ALA A 44 -2.55 -1.18 1.85
N ALA A 45 -1.33 -1.60 1.49
CA ALA A 45 -0.16 -1.52 2.36
C ALA A 45 0.17 -0.07 2.76
N ILE A 46 0.18 0.84 1.78
CA ILE A 46 0.43 2.26 2.01
C ILE A 46 -0.66 2.88 2.89
N TYR A 47 -1.92 2.51 2.65
CA TYR A 47 -3.05 3.00 3.44
C TYR A 47 -2.96 2.54 4.90
N VAL A 48 -2.67 1.26 5.15
CA VAL A 48 -2.54 0.71 6.51
C VAL A 48 -1.35 1.31 7.25
N ALA A 49 -0.28 1.64 6.52
CA ALA A 49 0.91 2.26 7.11
C ALA A 49 0.68 3.68 7.61
N ASP A 50 -0.26 4.44 7.01
CA ASP A 50 -0.66 5.79 7.44
C ASP A 50 0.52 6.75 7.72
N GLY A 51 1.55 6.70 6.88
CA GLY A 51 2.77 7.52 7.01
C GLY A 51 3.81 7.00 8.01
N ASP A 52 3.55 5.90 8.73
CA ASP A 52 4.49 5.21 9.59
C ASP A 52 5.33 4.21 8.77
N PHE A 53 6.64 4.48 8.65
CA PHE A 53 7.57 3.64 7.89
C PHE A 53 7.74 2.23 8.49
N ASP A 54 7.67 2.08 9.81
CA ASP A 54 7.78 0.79 10.48
C ASP A 54 6.50 -0.03 10.26
N GLU A 55 5.32 0.62 10.22
CA GLU A 55 4.07 -0.05 9.82
C GLU A 55 4.05 -0.37 8.32
N LEU A 56 4.66 0.44 7.46
CA LEU A 56 4.84 0.11 6.04
C LEU A 56 5.67 -1.17 5.88
N SER A 57 6.80 -1.24 6.57
CA SER A 57 7.67 -2.42 6.56
C SER A 57 6.92 -3.67 7.03
N ARG A 58 6.17 -3.57 8.13
CA ARG A 58 5.30 -4.65 8.63
C ARG A 58 4.19 -5.02 7.64
N SER A 59 3.60 -4.05 6.97
CA SER A 59 2.57 -4.28 5.95
C SER A 59 3.14 -5.03 4.74
N ILE A 60 4.36 -4.70 4.31
CA ILE A 60 5.08 -5.41 3.25
C ILE A 60 5.35 -6.86 3.65
N GLU A 61 5.75 -7.13 4.89
CA GLU A 61 5.90 -8.51 5.39
C GLU A 61 4.58 -9.28 5.33
N ARG A 62 3.46 -8.64 5.70
CA ARG A 62 2.12 -9.25 5.55
C ARG A 62 1.79 -9.54 4.09
N VAL A 63 2.12 -8.65 3.15
CA VAL A 63 1.92 -8.92 1.71
C VAL A 63 2.63 -10.20 1.26
N LEU A 64 3.84 -10.44 1.76
CA LEU A 64 4.65 -11.59 1.38
C LEU A 64 4.15 -12.90 1.99
N SER A 65 3.53 -12.87 3.17
CA SER A 65 3.00 -14.05 3.85
C SER A 65 1.54 -14.33 3.50
N ASP A 66 0.63 -13.39 3.75
CA ASP A 66 -0.78 -13.43 3.39
C ASP A 66 -1.36 -12.01 3.20
N TYR A 67 -1.51 -11.60 1.95
CA TYR A 67 -2.05 -10.29 1.60
C TYR A 67 -3.56 -10.15 1.87
N LYS A 68 -4.30 -11.24 2.12
CA LYS A 68 -5.76 -11.19 2.33
C LYS A 68 -6.12 -10.45 3.62
N ASP A 69 -5.37 -10.69 4.68
CA ASP A 69 -5.57 -10.01 5.96
C ASP A 69 -5.31 -8.51 5.84
N LEU A 70 -4.29 -8.12 5.08
CA LEU A 70 -3.99 -6.73 4.79
C LEU A 70 -5.12 -6.06 4.00
N LEU A 71 -5.64 -6.72 2.95
CA LEU A 71 -6.77 -6.21 2.18
C LEU A 71 -8.02 -6.09 3.05
N TRP A 72 -8.29 -7.08 3.91
CA TRP A 72 -9.42 -7.03 4.81
C TRP A 72 -9.32 -5.87 5.80
N GLN A 73 -8.15 -5.68 6.42
CA GLN A 73 -7.89 -4.56 7.32
C GLN A 73 -8.03 -3.19 6.64
N ALA A 74 -7.63 -3.08 5.38
CA ALA A 74 -7.60 -1.81 4.66
C ALA A 74 -8.98 -1.44 4.07
N GLU A 75 -9.70 -2.43 3.55
CA GLU A 75 -10.92 -2.24 2.76
C GLU A 75 -12.21 -2.37 3.57
N TYR A 76 -12.21 -3.04 4.73
CA TYR A 76 -13.42 -3.39 5.48
C TYR A 76 -13.41 -2.81 6.90
N ASP A 77 -14.59 -2.66 7.49
CA ASP A 77 -14.79 -2.17 8.85
C ASP A 77 -14.64 -3.24 9.95
N ARG A 78 -14.12 -4.43 9.59
CA ARG A 78 -14.10 -5.67 10.38
C ARG A 78 -15.47 -6.38 10.50
N GLY A 79 -16.49 -5.90 9.79
CA GLY A 79 -17.75 -6.59 9.52
C GLY A 79 -17.86 -6.99 8.05
N ASP A 80 -19.05 -6.78 7.47
CA ASP A 80 -19.36 -7.13 6.07
C ASP A 80 -19.29 -5.93 5.12
N ASP A 81 -19.14 -4.70 5.64
CA ASP A 81 -19.19 -3.49 4.83
C ASP A 81 -17.81 -3.15 4.25
N GLN A 82 -17.71 -3.16 2.92
CA GLN A 82 -16.54 -2.70 2.20
C GLN A 82 -16.52 -1.16 2.20
N LEU A 83 -15.66 -0.57 3.02
CA LEU A 83 -15.46 0.87 3.14
C LEU A 83 -14.69 1.46 1.95
N ARG A 84 -13.77 0.69 1.36
CA ARG A 84 -12.84 1.15 0.32
C ARG A 84 -12.60 0.09 -0.73
N ASP A 85 -12.35 0.53 -1.95
CA ASP A 85 -11.97 -0.34 -3.07
C ASP A 85 -10.63 0.10 -3.64
N PHE A 86 -9.53 -0.57 -3.24
CA PHE A 86 -8.19 -0.21 -3.70
C PHE A 86 -7.88 -0.66 -5.14
N ASN A 87 -8.86 -1.22 -5.86
CA ASN A 87 -8.77 -1.24 -7.33
C ASN A 87 -8.79 0.19 -7.89
N LYS A 88 -9.45 1.12 -7.20
CA LYS A 88 -9.44 2.55 -7.50
C LYS A 88 -8.17 3.21 -6.95
N SER A 89 -7.78 4.33 -7.56
CA SER A 89 -6.68 5.17 -7.10
C SER A 89 -7.02 5.92 -5.81
N PHE A 90 -6.01 6.41 -5.09
CA PHE A 90 -6.24 7.25 -3.91
C PHE A 90 -7.05 8.51 -4.22
N GLY A 91 -6.86 9.11 -5.40
CA GLY A 91 -7.65 10.27 -5.84
C GLY A 91 -9.14 9.97 -6.01
N GLU A 92 -9.48 8.81 -6.60
CA GLU A 92 -10.88 8.38 -6.73
C GLU A 92 -11.54 8.05 -5.39
N LEU A 93 -10.74 7.63 -4.40
CA LEU A 93 -11.19 7.34 -3.04
C LEU A 93 -11.20 8.58 -2.12
N ASN A 94 -10.75 9.74 -2.62
CA ASN A 94 -10.53 10.96 -1.81
C ASN A 94 -9.61 10.72 -0.60
N LEU A 95 -8.54 9.94 -0.80
CA LEU A 95 -7.60 9.50 0.23
C LEU A 95 -6.20 10.10 0.13
#